data_AF-A0A357N937-F1
#
_entry.id   AF-A0A357N937-F1
#
_cell.length_a   1.000
_cell.length_b   1.000
_cell.length_c   1.000
_cell.angle_alpha   90.00
_cell.angle_beta   90.00
_cell.angle_gamma   90.00
#
_symmetry.space_group_name_H-M   'P 1'
#
loop_
_entity.id
_entity.type
_entity.pdbx_description
1 polymer ?
#
loop_
_entity_poly.entity_id
_entity_poly.type
_entity_poly.pdbx_seq_one_letter_code
_entity_poly.pdbx_strand_id
1 'polypeptide(L)' 'MLSIDTEKCIQCGLCGLICPAGAIENNTINNEGCITCGECQRNCPESAIQASL' A
#
# COMPACT_ATOMS: atom_id res chain seq x y z
N MET A 1 9.80 2.47 -6.07
CA MET A 1 8.67 3.07 -5.31
C MET A 1 7.52 2.07 -5.23
N LEU A 2 6.51 2.29 -4.40
CA LEU A 2 5.28 1.49 -4.38
C LEU A 2 4.16 2.23 -5.10
N SER A 3 3.30 1.47 -5.79
CA SER A 3 2.07 1.95 -6.42
C SER A 3 0.88 1.04 -6.08
N ILE A 4 -0.33 1.59 -6.25
CA ILE A 4 -1.59 0.86 -6.10
C ILE A 4 -2.19 0.67 -7.49
N ASP A 5 -2.44 -0.58 -7.85
CA ASP A 5 -3.23 -0.96 -9.02
C ASP A 5 -4.70 -0.66 -8.73
N THR A 6 -5.22 0.40 -9.35
CA THR A 6 -6.60 0.87 -9.12
C THR A 6 -7.65 -0.05 -9.73
N GLU A 7 -7.28 -0.92 -10.67
CA GLU A 7 -8.22 -1.90 -11.23
C GLU A 7 -8.44 -3.07 -10.26
N LYS A 8 -7.43 -3.42 -9.46
CA LYS A 8 -7.54 -4.47 -8.43
C LYS A 8 -7.98 -3.93 -7.06
N CYS A 9 -7.72 -2.67 -6.76
CA CYS A 9 -8.00 -2.12 -5.43
C CYS A 9 -9.51 -2.01 -5.16
N ILE A 10 -10.00 -2.82 -4.22
CA ILE A 10 -11.41 -2.77 -3.73
C ILE A 10 -11.65 -1.73 -2.62
N GLN A 11 -10.66 -0.87 -2.33
CA GLN A 11 -10.76 0.20 -1.33
C GLN A 11 -11.09 -0.28 0.10
N CYS A 12 -10.57 -1.44 0.51
CA CYS A 12 -10.82 -2.02 1.83
C CYS A 12 -10.15 -1.27 3.00
N GLY A 13 -9.16 -0.40 2.73
CA GLY A 13 -8.46 0.39 3.75
C GLY A 13 -7.42 -0.38 4.60
N LEU A 14 -7.28 -1.70 4.42
CA LEU A 14 -6.39 -2.53 5.24
C LEU A 14 -4.92 -2.07 5.18
N CYS A 15 -4.44 -1.67 4.00
CA CYS A 15 -3.06 -1.21 3.82
C CYS A 15 -2.71 0.03 4.65
N GLY A 16 -3.66 0.94 4.85
CA GLY A 16 -3.48 2.10 5.75
C GLY A 16 -3.46 1.68 7.21
N LEU A 17 -4.37 0.79 7.62
CA LEU A 17 -4.48 0.30 9.00
C LEU A 17 -3.20 -0.42 9.47
N ILE A 18 -2.59 -1.24 8.62
CA ILE A 18 -1.43 -2.05 8.98
C ILE A 18 -0.09 -1.37 8.74
N CYS A 19 -0.06 -0.20 8.07
CA CYS A 19 1.20 0.44 7.71
C CYS A 19 1.91 0.97 8.99
N PRO A 20 3.05 0.40 9.40
CA PRO A 20 3.71 0.82 10.64
C PRO A 20 4.33 2.23 10.53
N ALA A 21 4.54 2.72 9.32
CA ALA A 21 5.07 4.06 9.06
C ALA A 21 3.97 5.13 8.88
N GLY A 22 2.69 4.74 8.86
CA GLY A 22 1.60 5.66 8.52
C GLY A 22 1.71 6.25 7.11
N ALA A 23 2.41 5.56 6.20
CA ALA A 23 2.74 6.07 4.87
C ALA A 23 1.62 5.88 3.83
N ILE A 24 0.45 5.39 4.23
CA ILE A 24 -0.67 5.08 3.32
C ILE A 24 -1.95 5.67 3.89
N GLU A 25 -2.58 6.56 3.14
CA GLU A 25 -3.86 7.19 3.48
C GLU A 25 -4.69 7.38 2.21
N ASN A 26 -6.01 7.14 2.27
CA ASN A 26 -6.94 7.35 1.15
C ASN A 26 -6.44 6.78 -0.19
N ASN A 27 -5.96 5.52 -0.20
CA ASN A 27 -5.40 4.84 -1.37
C ASN A 27 -4.24 5.60 -2.05
N THR A 28 -3.51 6.42 -1.28
CA THR A 28 -2.30 7.12 -1.73
C THR A 28 -1.12 6.67 -0.88
N ILE A 29 0.03 6.44 -1.51
CA ILE A 29 1.27 6.03 -0.84
C ILE A 29 2.25 7.21 -0.80
N ASN A 30 2.63 7.64 0.40
CA ASN A 30 3.79 8.51 0.60
C ASN A 30 5.07 7.66 0.54
N ASN A 31 5.72 7.67 -0.62
CA ASN A 31 6.95 6.90 -0.83
C ASN A 31 8.17 7.44 -0.08
N GLU A 32 8.18 8.73 0.31
CA GLU A 32 9.26 9.31 1.11
C GLU A 32 9.20 8.83 2.57
N GLY A 33 7.98 8.63 3.10
CA GLY A 33 7.75 8.07 4.44
C GLY A 33 7.76 6.54 4.51
N CYS A 34 7.89 5.84 3.39
CA CYS A 34 7.85 4.39 3.33
C CYS A 34 9.16 3.75 3.82
N ILE A 35 9.09 2.90 4.84
CA ILE A 35 10.25 2.18 5.40
C ILE A 35 10.48 0.80 4.77
N THR A 36 9.86 0.53 3.62
CA THR A 36 10.02 -0.72 2.83
C THR A 36 9.82 -2.05 3.60
N CYS A 37 8.94 -2.06 4.61
CA CYS A 37 8.67 -3.26 5.42
C CYS A 37 7.85 -4.36 4.69
N GLY A 38 7.05 -3.99 3.68
CA GLY A 38 6.26 -4.92 2.86
C GLY A 38 4.94 -5.40 3.47
N GLU A 39 4.50 -4.89 4.63
CA GLU A 39 3.23 -5.30 5.26
C GLU A 39 2.01 -5.06 4.34
N CYS A 40 1.96 -3.91 3.68
CA CYS A 40 0.88 -3.55 2.77
C CYS A 40 0.79 -4.51 1.57
N GLN A 41 1.92 -5.00 1.06
CA GLN A 41 1.96 -5.96 -0.05
C GLN A 41 1.51 -7.35 0.39
N ARG A 42 2.00 -7.84 1.55
CA ARG A 42 1.70 -9.19 2.06
C ARG A 42 0.25 -9.38 2.45
N ASN A 43 -0.41 -8.33 2.92
CA ASN A 43 -1.77 -8.41 3.46
C ASN A 43 -2.82 -7.83 2.52
N CYS A 44 -2.46 -7.29 1.35
CA CYS A 44 -3.46 -6.83 0.39
C CYS A 44 -4.22 -8.04 -0.18
N PRO A 45 -5.54 -8.19 0.08
CA PRO A 45 -6.29 -9.38 -0.34
C PRO A 45 -6.35 -9.52 -1.87
N GLU A 46 -6.35 -8.38 -2.58
CA GLU A 46 -6.41 -8.32 -4.05
C GLU A 46 -5.02 -8.24 -4.71
N SER A 47 -3.95 -8.30 -3.91
CA SER A 47 -2.56 -8.12 -4.38
C SER A 47 -2.38 -6.84 -5.23
N ALA A 48 -3.05 -5.75 -4.84
CA ALA A 48 -3.09 -4.51 -5.59
C ALA A 48 -1.83 -3.62 -5.39
N ILE A 49 -0.96 -3.92 -4.42
CA ILE A 49 0.20 -3.09 -4.08
C ILE A 49 1.48 -3.70 -4.63
N GLN A 50 2.17 -2.96 -5.51
CA GLN A 50 3.30 -3.46 -6.28
C GLN A 50 4.48 -2.50 -6.20
N ALA A 51 5.70 -3.04 -6.34
CA ALA A 51 6.88 -2.22 -6.56
C ALA A 51 6.88 -1.73 -8.01
N SER A 52 7.04 -0.41 -8.20
CA SER A 52 7.22 0.26 -9.47
C SER A 52 8.60 0.93 -9.52
N LEU A 53 9.17 1.03 -10.72
CA LEU A 53 10.42 1.75 -10.97
C LEU A 53 10.19 3.25 -11.00
#